data_AF-A0A838YA98-F1
#
_entry.id   AF-A0A838YA98-F1
#
_cell.length_a   1.000
_cell.length_b   1.000
_cell.length_c   1.000
_cell.angle_alpha   90.00
_cell.angle_beta   90.00
_cell.angle_gamma   90.00
#
_symmetry.space_group_name_H-M   'P 1'
#
loop_
_entity.id
_entity.type
_entity.pdbx_description
1 polymer ?
#
loop_
_entity_poly.entity_id
_entity_poly.type
_entity_poly.pdbx_seq_one_letter_code
_entity_poly.pdbx_strand_id
1 'polypeptide(L)'
;VLDFIYSGEWYDMTDGNGYSLTPVMSKNQSLALASEKGWRPSRDVGGSPGNDSDHFFGWVWKNFSNSSALDSNISGAFEDPDMDGLTNIVEYALSCDPLSKELNYFEDLVDVEGETYLTFTYSSNLDAPNIDVVLQFSRDLKLWSDANSITVPYILNAVDDGKKEVTVITKNPISNIGPQYFRLNIKRS
;
A
#
# COMPACT_ATOMS: atom_id res chain seq x y z
N VAL A 1 20.07 28.28 -11.75
CA VAL A 1 19.58 27.42 -12.85
C VAL A 1 20.09 26.04 -12.55
N LEU A 2 19.18 25.09 -12.30
CA LEU A 2 19.54 23.67 -12.20
C LEU A 2 19.49 23.15 -13.64
N ASP A 3 20.63 22.78 -14.18
CA ASP A 3 20.76 22.22 -15.52
C ASP A 3 20.68 20.70 -15.40
N PHE A 4 19.90 20.04 -16.25
CA PHE A 4 19.88 18.58 -16.34
C PHE A 4 19.94 18.16 -17.81
N ILE A 5 20.75 17.13 -18.07
CA ILE A 5 20.94 16.56 -19.40
C ILE A 5 20.06 15.32 -19.47
N TYR A 6 19.12 15.33 -20.42
CA TYR A 6 18.33 14.17 -20.78
C TYR A 6 19.13 13.26 -21.72
N SER A 7 19.15 11.95 -21.44
CA SER A 7 19.61 10.93 -22.39
C SER A 7 18.39 10.15 -22.88
N GLY A 8 18.24 10.03 -24.21
CA GLY A 8 17.17 9.22 -24.83
C GLY A 8 17.22 7.74 -24.46
N GLU A 9 18.37 7.24 -24.00
CA GLU A 9 18.61 5.82 -23.74
C GLU A 9 18.11 5.31 -22.38
N TRP A 10 17.34 6.13 -21.63
CA TRP A 10 16.87 5.74 -20.29
C TRP A 10 15.84 4.63 -20.33
N TYR A 11 14.89 4.72 -21.24
CA TYR A 11 13.88 3.68 -21.43
C TYR A 11 13.49 3.63 -22.91
N ASP A 12 13.95 2.62 -23.65
CA ASP A 12 13.65 2.45 -25.08
C ASP A 12 12.15 2.53 -25.40
N MET A 13 11.30 2.12 -24.46
CA MET A 13 9.84 2.16 -24.60
C MET A 13 9.22 3.56 -24.53
N THR A 14 9.99 4.54 -24.09
CA THR A 14 9.60 5.95 -24.09
C THR A 14 10.00 6.67 -25.38
N ASP A 15 10.73 5.98 -26.27
CA ASP A 15 11.07 6.52 -27.58
C ASP A 15 9.86 6.52 -28.53
N GLY A 16 9.76 7.57 -29.34
CA GLY A 16 8.70 7.73 -30.34
C GLY A 16 7.35 8.14 -29.74
N ASN A 17 6.26 7.50 -30.20
CA ASN A 17 4.88 7.82 -29.80
C ASN A 17 4.37 6.98 -28.61
N GLY A 18 5.29 6.33 -27.88
CA GLY A 18 4.99 5.35 -26.84
C GLY A 18 4.60 5.97 -25.49
N TYR A 19 5.31 5.57 -24.45
CA TYR A 19 5.10 6.05 -23.09
C TYR A 19 5.75 7.42 -22.88
N SER A 20 5.16 8.28 -22.05
CA SER A 20 5.78 9.55 -21.67
C SER A 20 6.63 9.40 -20.42
N LEU A 21 7.78 10.07 -20.32
CA LEU A 21 8.55 10.11 -19.09
C LEU A 21 7.84 10.92 -18.01
N THR A 22 7.68 10.31 -16.84
CA THR A 22 7.07 10.88 -15.65
C THR A 22 8.10 10.89 -14.53
N PRO A 23 8.29 12.00 -13.80
CA PRO A 23 9.22 12.03 -12.68
C PRO A 23 8.75 11.11 -11.55
N VAL A 24 9.68 10.35 -10.98
CA VAL A 24 9.45 9.64 -9.72
C VAL A 24 9.64 10.65 -8.59
N MET A 25 8.53 11.07 -7.96
CA MET A 25 8.59 12.03 -6.85
C MET A 25 9.23 11.38 -5.62
N SER A 26 10.55 11.52 -5.50
CA SER A 26 11.30 11.22 -4.27
C SER A 26 11.54 12.50 -3.46
N LYS A 27 11.75 12.37 -2.14
CA LYS A 27 11.98 13.51 -1.23
C LYS A 27 13.21 14.37 -1.56
N ASN A 28 14.11 13.90 -2.44
CA ASN A 28 15.33 14.61 -2.87
C ASN A 28 15.36 14.80 -4.40
N GLN A 29 14.53 15.71 -4.91
CA GLN A 29 14.30 15.91 -6.35
C GLN A 29 15.56 16.34 -7.15
N SER A 30 16.44 17.18 -6.61
CA SER A 30 17.43 17.91 -7.42
C SER A 30 18.52 17.05 -8.06
N LEU A 31 18.93 15.95 -7.41
CA LEU A 31 19.94 15.02 -7.97
C LEU A 31 19.30 13.83 -8.67
N ALA A 32 18.09 13.43 -8.27
CA ALA A 32 17.39 12.30 -8.86
C ALA A 32 17.02 12.56 -10.33
N LEU A 33 16.58 13.77 -10.65
CA LEU A 33 16.16 14.15 -12.01
C LEU A 33 17.28 14.12 -13.06
N ALA A 34 18.55 14.11 -12.63
CA ALA A 34 19.72 14.00 -13.50
C ALA A 34 20.09 12.53 -13.84
N SER A 35 19.31 11.56 -13.36
CA SER A 35 19.55 10.13 -13.54
C SER A 35 18.29 9.43 -14.02
N GLU A 36 18.45 8.32 -14.75
CA GLU A 36 17.36 7.43 -15.18
C GLU A 36 16.40 7.10 -14.02
N LYS A 37 16.94 6.82 -12.83
CA LYS A 37 16.16 6.46 -11.62
C LYS A 37 15.23 7.57 -11.10
N GLY A 38 15.42 8.82 -11.52
CA GLY A 38 14.51 9.92 -11.21
C GLY A 38 13.26 9.91 -12.08
N TRP A 39 13.19 9.02 -13.07
CA TRP A 39 12.15 8.97 -14.07
C TRP A 39 11.57 7.56 -14.18
N ARG A 40 10.36 7.49 -14.70
CA ARG A 40 9.70 6.25 -15.12
C ARG A 40 8.85 6.50 -16.36
N PRO A 41 8.55 5.49 -17.17
CA PRO A 41 7.48 5.55 -18.16
C PRO A 41 6.12 5.87 -17.50
N SER A 42 5.20 6.41 -18.28
CA SER A 42 3.77 6.47 -17.92
C SER A 42 3.20 5.06 -17.83
N ARG A 43 2.07 4.90 -17.14
CA ARG A 43 1.37 3.61 -17.11
C ARG A 43 0.86 3.21 -18.50
N ASP A 44 0.31 4.19 -19.20
CA ASP A 44 -0.42 3.98 -20.44
C ASP A 44 0.36 4.58 -21.64
N VAL A 45 0.24 3.94 -22.80
CA VAL A 45 0.74 4.45 -24.08
C VAL A 45 0.01 5.75 -24.42
N GLY A 46 0.73 6.76 -24.93
CA GLY A 46 0.20 8.11 -25.14
C GLY A 46 0.35 9.04 -23.94
N GLY A 47 0.90 8.53 -22.83
CA GLY A 47 1.29 9.34 -21.69
C GLY A 47 0.14 9.72 -20.75
N SER A 48 0.49 10.48 -19.71
CA SER A 48 -0.48 11.05 -18.76
C SER A 48 -0.36 12.58 -18.61
N PRO A 49 -0.13 13.36 -19.69
CA PRO A 49 0.07 14.81 -19.57
C PRO A 49 -1.17 15.49 -18.96
N GLY A 50 -0.94 16.32 -17.93
CA GLY A 50 -2.00 17.09 -17.26
C GLY A 50 -2.84 16.31 -16.24
N ASN A 51 -2.58 15.01 -16.06
CA ASN A 51 -3.19 14.21 -14.99
C ASN A 51 -2.35 14.25 -13.71
N ASP A 52 -2.99 13.94 -12.58
CA ASP A 52 -2.31 13.72 -11.32
C ASP A 52 -1.36 12.51 -11.39
N SER A 53 -0.42 12.46 -10.44
CA SER A 53 0.51 11.35 -10.35
C SER A 53 -0.22 10.04 -10.02
N ASP A 54 0.00 9.00 -10.83
CA ASP A 54 -0.48 7.66 -10.52
C ASP A 54 0.40 7.05 -9.43
N HIS A 55 -0.05 7.20 -8.17
CA HIS A 55 0.65 6.72 -6.98
C HIS A 55 0.74 5.19 -6.94
N PHE A 56 -0.34 4.49 -7.33
CA PHE A 56 -0.34 3.03 -7.39
C PHE A 56 0.66 2.53 -8.43
N PHE A 57 0.64 3.09 -9.63
CA PHE A 57 1.62 2.72 -10.65
C PHE A 57 3.05 3.13 -10.27
N GLY A 58 3.22 4.22 -9.51
CA GLY A 58 4.51 4.56 -8.90
C GLY A 58 5.04 3.46 -7.98
N TRP A 59 4.17 2.85 -7.16
CA TRP A 59 4.51 1.68 -6.35
C TRP A 59 4.76 0.44 -7.22
N VAL A 60 3.95 0.18 -8.25
CA VAL A 60 4.18 -0.92 -9.20
C VAL A 60 5.57 -0.80 -9.83
N TRP A 61 5.92 0.37 -10.35
CA TRP A 61 7.21 0.61 -10.99
C TRP A 61 8.40 0.39 -10.04
N LYS A 62 8.21 0.61 -8.74
CA LYS A 62 9.26 0.43 -7.72
C LYS A 62 9.48 -1.05 -7.37
N ASN A 63 8.44 -1.86 -7.36
CA ASN A 63 8.50 -3.24 -6.85
C ASN A 63 8.61 -4.30 -7.95
N PHE A 64 8.25 -3.97 -9.19
CA PHE A 64 8.28 -4.91 -10.31
C PHE A 64 9.42 -4.61 -11.27
N SER A 65 9.83 -5.63 -12.03
CA SER A 65 10.71 -5.43 -13.20
C SER A 65 10.01 -4.55 -14.25
N ASN A 66 10.77 -3.84 -15.10
CA ASN A 66 10.21 -2.96 -16.14
C ASN A 66 9.13 -3.66 -17.00
N SER A 67 9.34 -4.92 -17.38
CA SER A 67 8.35 -5.69 -18.15
C SER A 67 7.13 -6.10 -17.32
N SER A 68 7.33 -6.52 -16.07
CA SER A 68 6.23 -6.93 -15.18
C SER A 68 5.38 -5.75 -14.73
N ALA A 69 5.98 -4.58 -14.56
CA ALA A 69 5.29 -3.33 -14.22
C ALA A 69 4.30 -2.91 -15.30
N LEU A 70 4.49 -3.34 -16.55
CA LEU A 70 3.62 -3.03 -17.68
C LEU A 70 2.75 -4.20 -18.12
N ASP A 71 2.90 -5.37 -17.51
CA ASP A 71 2.01 -6.51 -17.69
C ASP A 71 0.89 -6.47 -16.65
N SER A 72 -0.32 -6.13 -17.09
CA SER A 72 -1.48 -6.04 -16.21
C SER A 72 -1.91 -7.37 -15.61
N ASN A 73 -1.47 -8.51 -16.17
CA ASN A 73 -1.75 -9.84 -15.61
C ASN A 73 -0.75 -10.22 -14.51
N ILE A 74 0.23 -9.36 -14.21
CA ILE A 74 1.18 -9.54 -13.12
C ILE A 74 1.04 -8.39 -12.12
N SER A 75 1.12 -7.15 -12.57
CA SER A 75 1.10 -5.97 -11.69
C SER A 75 -0.27 -5.28 -11.59
N GLY A 76 -1.31 -5.91 -12.17
CA GLY A 76 -2.68 -5.43 -12.05
C GLY A 76 -3.14 -5.39 -10.59
N ALA A 77 -4.01 -4.44 -10.26
CA ALA A 77 -4.47 -4.20 -8.89
C ALA A 77 -5.06 -5.43 -8.17
N PHE A 78 -5.60 -6.39 -8.93
CA PHE A 78 -6.25 -7.60 -8.41
C PHE A 78 -5.41 -8.88 -8.61
N GLU A 79 -4.20 -8.75 -9.12
CA GLU A 79 -3.27 -9.86 -9.27
C GLU A 79 -2.55 -10.12 -7.94
N ASP A 80 -2.16 -11.37 -7.72
CA ASP A 80 -1.47 -11.89 -6.54
C ASP A 80 -0.27 -12.72 -7.05
N PRO A 81 0.86 -12.05 -7.39
CA PRO A 81 1.97 -12.69 -8.11
C PRO A 81 2.73 -13.71 -7.27
N ASP A 82 2.80 -13.50 -5.96
CA ASP A 82 3.50 -14.37 -5.03
C ASP A 82 2.60 -15.49 -4.49
N MET A 83 1.27 -15.37 -4.65
CA MET A 83 0.25 -16.34 -4.23
C MET A 83 0.19 -16.48 -2.70
N ASP A 84 0.18 -15.36 -1.99
CA ASP A 84 -0.03 -15.30 -0.54
C ASP A 84 -1.49 -14.97 -0.14
N GLY A 85 -2.32 -14.64 -1.13
CA GLY A 85 -3.73 -14.27 -0.96
C GLY A 85 -3.97 -12.76 -0.87
N LEU A 86 -2.92 -11.94 -0.97
CA LEU A 86 -3.00 -10.48 -1.02
C LEU A 86 -2.82 -10.00 -2.46
N THR A 87 -3.85 -9.37 -3.00
CA THR A 87 -3.72 -8.71 -4.29
C THR A 87 -2.83 -7.47 -4.17
N ASN A 88 -2.18 -7.07 -5.27
CA ASN A 88 -1.32 -5.89 -5.34
C ASN A 88 -1.93 -4.61 -4.73
N ILE A 89 -3.25 -4.37 -4.83
CA ILE A 89 -3.88 -3.20 -4.21
C ILE A 89 -3.91 -3.27 -2.67
N VAL A 90 -4.04 -4.48 -2.12
CA VAL A 90 -3.99 -4.72 -0.67
C VAL A 90 -2.56 -4.56 -0.20
N GLU A 91 -1.59 -5.10 -0.91
CA GLU A 91 -0.18 -4.95 -0.58
C GLU A 91 0.29 -3.50 -0.69
N TYR A 92 -0.16 -2.78 -1.71
CA TYR A 92 0.04 -1.34 -1.81
C TYR A 92 -0.52 -0.60 -0.60
N ALA A 93 -1.71 -0.98 -0.13
CA ALA A 93 -2.35 -0.36 1.04
C ALA A 93 -1.60 -0.67 2.35
N LEU A 94 -1.03 -1.87 2.47
CA LEU A 94 -0.36 -2.38 3.67
C LEU A 94 1.17 -2.22 3.64
N SER A 95 1.74 -1.66 2.57
CA SER A 95 3.19 -1.56 2.36
C SER A 95 3.90 -2.93 2.44
N CYS A 96 3.37 -3.93 1.73
CA CYS A 96 4.01 -5.24 1.50
C CYS A 96 4.85 -5.25 0.20
N ASP A 97 5.66 -6.29 0.05
CA ASP A 97 6.41 -6.60 -1.19
C ASP A 97 5.62 -7.62 -2.02
N PRO A 98 5.15 -7.27 -3.24
CA PRO A 98 4.28 -8.12 -4.05
C PRO A 98 4.93 -9.36 -4.66
N LEU A 99 6.20 -9.58 -4.36
CA LEU A 99 6.96 -10.73 -4.81
C LEU A 99 7.42 -11.61 -3.63
N SER A 100 7.01 -11.28 -2.40
CA SER A 100 7.41 -11.97 -1.18
C SER A 100 6.23 -12.22 -0.26
N LYS A 101 6.03 -13.49 0.14
CA LYS A 101 4.92 -13.91 1.01
C LYS A 101 5.02 -13.29 2.39
N GLU A 102 4.42 -12.13 2.57
CA GLU A 102 4.55 -11.31 3.78
C GLU A 102 3.20 -10.72 4.23
N LEU A 103 2.72 -11.22 5.36
CA LEU A 103 1.52 -10.68 5.98
C LEU A 103 1.88 -9.56 6.96
N ASN A 104 1.64 -8.31 6.56
CA ASN A 104 1.78 -7.14 7.44
C ASN A 104 0.49 -6.83 8.23
N TYR A 105 -0.29 -7.86 8.52
CA TYR A 105 -1.41 -7.82 9.44
C TYR A 105 -1.51 -9.13 10.22
N PHE A 106 -1.82 -9.03 11.51
CA PHE A 106 -1.98 -10.19 12.40
C PHE A 106 -2.77 -9.82 13.64
N GLU A 107 -3.33 -10.84 14.29
CA GLU A 107 -3.96 -10.77 15.59
C GLU A 107 -3.12 -11.45 16.68
N ASP A 108 -3.27 -10.98 17.92
CA ASP A 108 -2.65 -11.62 19.08
C ASP A 108 -3.54 -11.50 20.33
N LEU A 109 -3.28 -12.33 21.33
CA LEU A 109 -3.95 -12.29 22.63
C LEU A 109 -3.04 -11.69 23.69
N VAL A 110 -3.53 -10.68 24.39
CA VAL A 110 -2.81 -10.01 25.48
C VAL A 110 -3.59 -10.18 26.77
N ASP A 111 -2.89 -10.58 27.84
CA ASP A 111 -3.41 -10.56 29.20
C ASP A 111 -3.18 -9.18 29.83
N VAL A 112 -4.25 -8.57 30.32
CA VAL A 112 -4.21 -7.31 31.06
C VAL A 112 -4.94 -7.53 32.38
N GLU A 113 -4.17 -7.57 33.47
CA GLU A 113 -4.67 -7.76 34.83
C GLU A 113 -5.48 -9.05 35.03
N GLY A 114 -5.13 -10.13 34.32
CA GLY A 114 -5.79 -11.43 34.41
C GLY A 114 -7.01 -11.59 33.49
N GLU A 115 -7.30 -10.60 32.65
CA GLU A 115 -8.32 -10.68 31.60
C GLU A 115 -7.66 -10.69 30.22
N THR A 116 -8.16 -11.55 29.33
CA THR A 116 -7.63 -11.70 27.97
C THR A 116 -8.34 -10.78 26.98
N TYR A 117 -7.56 -10.02 26.21
CA TYR A 117 -8.00 -9.12 25.16
C TYR A 117 -7.43 -9.54 23.81
N LEU A 118 -8.12 -9.15 22.74
CA LEU A 118 -7.67 -9.37 21.36
C LEU A 118 -7.03 -8.08 20.84
N THR A 119 -5.83 -8.20 20.29
CA THR A 119 -5.15 -7.12 19.57
C THR A 119 -5.12 -7.40 18.07
N PHE A 120 -5.12 -6.34 17.28
CA PHE A 120 -4.95 -6.40 15.83
C PHE A 120 -3.86 -5.42 15.44
N THR A 121 -2.84 -5.91 14.76
CA THR A 121 -1.77 -5.11 14.18
C THR A 121 -1.91 -5.13 12.68
N TYR A 122 -1.82 -3.96 12.05
CA TYR A 122 -1.76 -3.85 10.59
C TYR A 122 -0.94 -2.63 10.16
N SER A 123 -0.24 -2.76 9.05
CA SER A 123 0.46 -1.64 8.42
C SER A 123 -0.46 -0.81 7.53
N SER A 124 -0.09 0.44 7.29
CA SER A 124 -0.76 1.31 6.33
C SER A 124 0.26 2.20 5.64
N ASN A 125 0.14 2.26 4.32
CA ASN A 125 1.00 3.04 3.44
C ASN A 125 0.62 4.53 3.48
N LEU A 126 1.53 5.36 3.98
CA LEU A 126 1.36 6.82 4.02
C LEU A 126 1.59 7.48 2.67
N ASP A 127 2.25 6.80 1.72
CA ASP A 127 2.43 7.24 0.34
C ASP A 127 1.24 6.85 -0.57
N ALA A 128 0.17 6.31 0.02
CA ALA A 128 -1.10 5.99 -0.63
C ALA A 128 -2.23 6.95 -0.20
N PRO A 129 -2.19 8.23 -0.59
CA PRO A 129 -3.10 9.27 -0.07
C PRO A 129 -4.57 9.03 -0.45
N ASN A 130 -4.82 8.21 -1.47
CA ASN A 130 -6.14 7.85 -1.96
C ASN A 130 -6.60 6.47 -1.47
N ILE A 131 -5.95 5.89 -0.46
CA ILE A 131 -6.29 4.58 0.09
C ILE A 131 -6.50 4.67 1.60
N ASP A 132 -7.69 4.27 2.04
CA ASP A 132 -8.02 4.11 3.45
C ASP A 132 -8.01 2.63 3.86
N VAL A 133 -7.26 2.33 4.92
CA VAL A 133 -7.25 1.02 5.58
C VAL A 133 -8.08 1.08 6.85
N VAL A 134 -9.25 0.44 6.85
CA VAL A 134 -10.19 0.49 7.98
C VAL A 134 -10.40 -0.89 8.55
N LEU A 135 -10.10 -1.07 9.85
CA LEU A 135 -10.50 -2.27 10.58
C LEU A 135 -12.02 -2.25 10.80
N GLN A 136 -12.68 -3.30 10.36
CA GLN A 136 -14.11 -3.50 10.56
C GLN A 136 -14.36 -4.74 11.40
N PHE A 137 -15.51 -4.75 12.07
CA PHE A 137 -16.00 -5.92 12.78
C PHE A 137 -17.44 -6.27 12.37
N SER A 138 -17.81 -7.52 12.62
CA SER A 138 -19.15 -8.05 12.44
C SER A 138 -19.48 -9.05 13.55
N ARG A 139 -20.76 -9.20 13.87
CA ARG A 139 -21.26 -10.25 14.79
C ARG A 139 -21.95 -11.39 14.05
N ASP A 140 -22.19 -11.25 12.75
CA ASP A 140 -22.99 -12.17 11.94
C ASP A 140 -22.39 -12.48 10.55
N LEU A 141 -21.19 -11.98 10.28
CA LEU A 141 -20.48 -12.01 8.98
C LEU A 141 -21.23 -11.31 7.82
N LYS A 142 -22.33 -10.61 8.11
CA LYS A 142 -23.17 -9.94 7.11
C LYS A 142 -23.09 -8.44 7.25
N LEU A 143 -23.34 -7.91 8.44
CA LEU A 143 -23.27 -6.49 8.74
C LEU A 143 -21.90 -6.15 9.30
N TRP A 144 -21.20 -5.25 8.62
CA TRP A 144 -19.86 -4.80 8.96
C TRP A 144 -19.89 -3.36 9.43
N SER A 145 -19.26 -3.09 10.57
CA SER A 145 -19.17 -1.75 11.19
C SER A 145 -17.72 -1.40 11.49
N ASP A 146 -17.43 -0.12 11.66
CA ASP A 146 -16.11 0.35 12.05
C ASP A 146 -15.72 -0.18 13.44
N ALA A 147 -14.53 -0.79 13.54
CA ALA A 147 -14.03 -1.39 14.77
C ALA A 147 -13.72 -0.37 15.89
N ASN A 148 -13.54 0.93 15.59
CA ASN A 148 -13.30 1.98 16.60
C ASN A 148 -14.41 2.07 17.67
N SER A 149 -15.61 1.58 17.37
CA SER A 149 -16.71 1.49 18.34
C SER A 149 -16.43 0.47 19.45
N ILE A 150 -15.64 -0.56 19.18
CA ILE A 150 -15.35 -1.68 20.09
C ILE A 150 -13.86 -1.89 20.38
N THR A 151 -12.96 -1.14 19.72
CA THR A 151 -11.51 -1.15 19.96
C THR A 151 -11.00 0.24 20.32
N VAL A 152 -9.79 0.29 20.87
CA VAL A 152 -9.01 1.52 21.08
C VAL A 152 -7.58 1.32 20.58
N PRO A 153 -6.86 2.38 20.17
CA PRO A 153 -5.44 2.27 19.87
C PRO A 153 -4.67 1.72 21.07
N TYR A 154 -3.81 0.73 20.82
CA TYR A 154 -2.91 0.14 21.81
C TYR A 154 -1.48 0.63 21.58
N ILE A 155 -0.99 0.54 20.33
CA ILE A 155 0.32 1.04 19.91
C ILE A 155 0.16 1.70 18.53
N LEU A 156 0.86 2.80 18.30
CA LEU A 156 0.98 3.44 16.99
C LEU A 156 2.44 3.79 16.75
N ASN A 157 3.04 3.15 15.75
CA ASN A 157 4.44 3.35 15.38
C ASN A 157 4.54 3.91 13.97
N ALA A 158 5.20 5.05 13.81
CA ALA A 158 5.75 5.42 12.52
C ALA A 158 7.00 4.54 12.31
N VAL A 159 6.95 3.64 11.34
CA VAL A 159 8.09 2.78 11.02
C VAL A 159 9.09 3.56 10.19
N ASP A 160 8.58 4.35 9.24
CA ASP A 160 9.29 5.36 8.50
C ASP A 160 8.32 6.45 8.01
N ASP A 161 8.82 7.31 7.14
CA ASP A 161 8.08 8.41 6.53
C ASP A 161 6.93 7.99 5.59
N GLY A 162 6.94 6.75 5.09
CA GLY A 162 6.00 6.19 4.11
C GLY A 162 5.14 5.04 4.65
N LYS A 163 5.40 4.55 5.87
CA LYS A 163 4.70 3.42 6.50
C LYS A 163 4.40 3.69 7.98
N LYS A 164 3.14 3.48 8.36
CA LYS A 164 2.71 3.39 9.77
C LYS A 164 2.30 1.97 10.11
N GLU A 165 2.59 1.54 11.33
CA GLU A 165 2.05 0.32 11.94
C GLU A 165 1.05 0.72 13.04
N VAL A 166 -0.14 0.12 12.97
CA VAL A 166 -1.26 0.40 13.87
C VAL A 166 -1.60 -0.87 14.64
N THR A 167 -1.53 -0.83 15.96
CA THR A 167 -2.07 -1.88 16.83
C THR A 167 -3.26 -1.34 17.60
N VAL A 168 -4.40 -2.02 17.52
CA VAL A 168 -5.61 -1.74 18.32
C VAL A 168 -5.93 -2.91 19.23
N ILE A 169 -6.59 -2.64 20.35
CA ILE A 169 -7.04 -3.64 21.33
C ILE A 169 -8.55 -3.52 21.54
N THR A 170 -9.23 -4.63 21.76
CA THR A 170 -10.66 -4.65 22.15
C THR A 170 -10.90 -3.90 23.46
N LYS A 171 -12.03 -3.17 23.56
CA LYS A 171 -12.42 -2.42 24.78
C LYS A 171 -12.82 -3.32 25.95
N ASN A 172 -13.31 -4.52 25.64
CA ASN A 172 -13.76 -5.49 26.63
C ASN A 172 -12.99 -6.80 26.42
N PRO A 173 -12.75 -7.58 27.50
CA PRO A 173 -12.16 -8.91 27.39
C PRO A 173 -12.94 -9.82 26.45
N ILE A 174 -12.25 -10.77 25.81
CA ILE A 174 -12.87 -11.73 24.89
C ILE A 174 -13.89 -12.64 25.59
N SER A 175 -13.75 -12.83 26.91
CA SER A 175 -14.69 -13.56 27.77
C SER A 175 -16.06 -12.88 27.87
N ASN A 176 -16.10 -11.55 27.72
CA ASN A 176 -17.28 -10.71 27.92
C ASN A 176 -17.97 -10.32 26.61
N ILE A 177 -17.40 -10.73 25.48
CA ILE A 177 -17.94 -10.41 24.16
C ILE A 177 -18.28 -11.72 23.44
N GLY A 178 -19.50 -11.79 22.88
CA GLY A 178 -19.88 -12.90 22.02
C GLY A 178 -19.03 -12.96 20.75
N PRO A 179 -19.31 -13.90 19.83
CA PRO A 179 -18.56 -14.05 18.58
C PRO A 179 -18.42 -12.71 17.83
N GLN A 180 -17.18 -12.37 17.48
CA GLN A 180 -16.83 -11.23 16.65
C GLN A 180 -15.91 -11.67 15.54
N TYR A 181 -16.14 -11.12 14.36
CA TYR A 181 -15.36 -11.33 13.17
C TYR A 181 -14.76 -10.01 12.75
N PHE A 182 -13.50 -10.02 12.31
CA PHE A 182 -12.79 -8.82 11.93
C PHE A 182 -12.29 -8.94 10.50
N ARG A 183 -12.16 -7.79 9.83
CA ARG A 183 -11.53 -7.71 8.51
C ARG A 183 -10.88 -6.34 8.34
N LEU A 184 -9.84 -6.29 7.54
CA LEU A 184 -9.37 -5.02 6.97
C LEU A 184 -10.17 -4.74 5.71
N ASN A 185 -10.72 -3.53 5.63
CA ASN A 185 -11.45 -3.05 4.49
C ASN A 185 -10.68 -1.91 3.83
N ILE A 186 -10.14 -2.18 2.64
CA ILE A 186 -9.39 -1.22 1.83
C ILE A 186 -10.38 -0.42 0.97
N LYS A 187 -10.35 0.91 1.05
CA LYS A 187 -11.19 1.81 0.26
C LYS A 187 -10.33 2.78 -0.53
N ARG A 188 -10.77 3.11 -1.75
CA ARG A 188 -10.31 4.31 -2.43
C ARG A 188 -11.12 5.51 -1.97
N SER A 189 -10.45 6.59 -1.59
CA SER A 189 -11.06 7.87 -1.19
C SER A 189 -11.30 8.81 -2.36
#